data_AF-A0A6P0XTX6-F1
#
_entry.id   AF-A0A6P0XTX6-F1
#
_cell.length_a   1.000
_cell.length_b   1.000
_cell.length_c   1.000
_cell.angle_alpha   90.00
_cell.angle_beta   90.00
_cell.angle_gamma   90.00
#
_symmetry.space_group_name_H-M   'P 1'
#
loop_
_entity.id
_entity.type
_entity.pdbx_description
1 polymer ?
#
loop_
_entity_poly.entity_id
_entity_poly.type
_entity_poly.pdbx_seq_one_letter_code
_entity_poly.pdbx_strand_id
1 'polypeptide(L)'
;MVTSVTFSPDGRLLAIGREKGTVYLWNLQGEQQWIFNVPKGAINSVRFSPDSKLLATAGADGTARLWDFNSLQQSEKFQVPEGSINTISFSPDGNLLATGGEDGTIRLWNLQKQQPPTSTANQDLDELLERGCNWVRDYLENNPEVDDSDKTLCDDIIDN
;
A
#
# COMPACT_ATOMS: atom_id res chain seq x y z
N MET A 1 -12.95 -15.07 19.74
CA MET A 1 -13.87 -15.67 18.75
C MET A 1 -13.24 -15.57 17.36
N VAL A 2 -13.80 -16.22 16.33
CA VAL A 2 -13.48 -15.90 14.91
C VAL A 2 -14.29 -14.67 14.54
N THR A 3 -13.63 -13.69 13.94
CA THR A 3 -14.22 -12.38 13.62
C THR A 3 -14.33 -12.15 12.13
N SER A 4 -13.44 -12.75 11.32
CA SER A 4 -13.41 -12.57 9.88
C SER A 4 -12.79 -13.79 9.20
N VAL A 5 -13.29 -14.14 8.03
CA VAL A 5 -12.79 -15.23 7.18
C VAL A 5 -12.78 -14.80 5.72
N THR A 6 -11.79 -15.24 4.95
CA THR A 6 -11.69 -14.92 3.53
C THR A 6 -10.88 -15.99 2.78
N PHE A 7 -11.33 -16.35 1.58
CA PHE A 7 -10.54 -17.18 0.66
C PHE A 7 -9.58 -16.30 -0.13
N SER A 8 -8.40 -16.83 -0.46
CA SER A 8 -7.50 -16.18 -1.39
C SER A 8 -8.08 -16.23 -2.81
N PRO A 9 -7.91 -15.18 -3.64
CA PRO A 9 -8.42 -15.15 -5.02
C PRO A 9 -7.94 -16.30 -5.91
N ASP A 10 -6.70 -16.76 -5.72
CA ASP A 10 -6.14 -17.95 -6.38
C ASP A 10 -6.73 -19.29 -5.88
N GLY A 11 -7.61 -19.27 -4.87
CA GLY A 11 -8.31 -20.44 -4.36
C GLY A 11 -7.41 -21.44 -3.63
N ARG A 12 -6.26 -21.00 -3.10
CA ARG A 12 -5.30 -21.90 -2.43
C ARG A 12 -5.36 -21.85 -0.92
N LEU A 13 -5.79 -20.72 -0.36
CA LEU A 13 -5.72 -20.45 1.07
C LEU A 13 -7.05 -19.94 1.63
N LEU A 14 -7.25 -20.20 2.92
CA LEU A 14 -8.27 -19.62 3.76
C LEU A 14 -7.58 -18.85 4.90
N ALA A 15 -7.90 -17.56 5.04
CA ALA A 15 -7.46 -16.75 6.16
C ALA A 15 -8.57 -16.59 7.19
N ILE A 16 -8.21 -16.69 8.47
CA ILE A 16 -9.13 -16.63 9.60
C ILE A 16 -8.58 -15.64 10.64
N GLY A 17 -9.21 -14.48 10.78
CA GLY A 17 -8.93 -13.50 11.81
C GLY A 17 -9.62 -13.83 13.13
N ARG A 18 -8.93 -13.60 14.25
CA ARG A 18 -9.46 -13.81 15.59
C ARG A 18 -9.33 -12.59 16.50
N GLU A 19 -10.20 -12.56 17.48
CA GLU A 19 -10.30 -11.53 18.52
C GLU A 19 -9.04 -11.37 19.39
N LYS A 20 -8.16 -12.38 19.45
CA LYS A 20 -6.91 -12.30 20.22
C LYS A 20 -5.69 -11.87 19.39
N GLY A 21 -5.92 -11.26 18.22
CA GLY A 21 -4.85 -10.77 17.36
C GLY A 21 -4.16 -11.86 16.53
N THR A 22 -4.68 -13.08 16.53
CA THR A 22 -4.12 -14.19 15.75
C THR A 22 -4.84 -14.33 14.42
N VAL A 23 -4.08 -14.45 13.33
CA VAL A 23 -4.58 -14.80 12.01
C VAL A 23 -4.01 -16.15 11.61
N TYR A 24 -4.88 -17.10 11.30
CA TYR A 24 -4.50 -18.42 10.83
C TYR A 24 -4.68 -18.51 9.32
N LEU A 25 -3.72 -19.13 8.64
CA LEU A 25 -3.79 -19.47 7.23
C LEU A 25 -3.82 -20.97 7.07
N TRP A 26 -4.79 -21.46 6.30
CA TRP A 26 -5.02 -22.87 6.04
C TRP A 26 -5.01 -23.10 4.54
N ASN A 27 -4.50 -24.23 4.09
CA ASN A 27 -4.80 -24.70 2.74
C ASN A 27 -6.22 -25.30 2.69
N LEU A 28 -6.73 -25.54 1.48
CA LEU A 28 -8.07 -26.11 1.31
C LEU A 28 -8.18 -27.60 1.68
N GLN A 29 -7.06 -28.24 1.97
CA GLN A 29 -6.99 -29.62 2.48
C GLN A 29 -7.19 -29.67 4.00
N GLY A 30 -7.27 -28.52 4.68
CA GLY A 30 -7.46 -28.45 6.12
C GLY A 30 -6.16 -28.45 6.92
N GLU A 31 -5.03 -28.12 6.30
CA GLU A 31 -3.73 -28.04 6.95
C GLU A 31 -3.35 -26.58 7.20
N GLN A 32 -3.01 -26.27 8.45
CA GLN A 32 -2.50 -24.96 8.82
C GLN A 32 -1.12 -24.72 8.20
N GLN A 33 -1.00 -23.64 7.42
CA GLN A 33 0.25 -23.25 6.75
C GLN A 33 1.03 -22.23 7.58
N TRP A 34 0.35 -21.15 8.01
CA TRP A 34 0.98 -20.03 8.69
C TRP A 34 0.13 -19.46 9.82
N ILE A 35 0.79 -18.75 10.72
CA ILE A 35 0.17 -17.97 11.80
C ILE A 35 0.81 -16.58 11.80
N PHE A 36 -0.01 -15.55 11.72
CA PHE A 36 0.41 -14.17 11.96
C PHE A 36 -0.13 -13.68 13.30
N ASN A 37 0.72 -12.99 14.05
CA ASN A 37 0.38 -12.47 15.37
C ASN A 37 0.45 -10.95 15.35
N VAL A 38 -0.67 -10.33 15.73
CA VAL A 38 -0.78 -8.91 16.02
C VAL A 38 -0.70 -8.70 17.53
N PRO A 39 0.35 -8.04 18.03
CA PRO A 39 0.44 -7.70 19.43
C PRO A 39 -0.69 -6.73 19.82
N LYS A 40 -1.49 -7.09 20.83
CA LYS A 40 -2.48 -6.21 21.48
C LYS A 40 -3.52 -5.58 20.55
N GLY A 41 -4.24 -6.39 19.76
CA GLY A 41 -5.41 -5.90 19.04
C GLY A 41 -6.27 -7.03 18.49
N ALA A 42 -7.57 -7.00 18.76
CA ALA A 42 -8.51 -7.90 18.11
C ALA A 42 -8.50 -7.66 16.60
N ILE A 43 -8.48 -8.73 15.80
CA ILE A 43 -8.65 -8.60 14.35
C ILE A 43 -10.14 -8.41 14.07
N ASN A 44 -10.49 -7.36 13.36
CA ASN A 44 -11.87 -7.09 12.97
C ASN A 44 -12.14 -7.52 11.53
N SER A 45 -11.14 -7.40 10.65
CA SER A 45 -11.28 -7.79 9.25
C SER A 45 -9.98 -8.32 8.66
N VAL A 46 -10.08 -9.33 7.81
CA VAL A 46 -8.97 -9.85 6.98
C VAL A 46 -9.36 -9.83 5.51
N ARG A 47 -8.43 -9.50 4.61
CA ARG A 47 -8.65 -9.55 3.17
C ARG A 47 -7.37 -9.87 2.42
N PHE A 48 -7.41 -10.76 1.44
CA PHE A 48 -6.30 -10.97 0.51
C PHE A 48 -6.21 -9.85 -0.52
N SER A 49 -5.00 -9.56 -1.00
CA SER A 49 -4.82 -8.77 -2.22
C SER A 49 -5.36 -9.53 -3.44
N PRO A 50 -5.73 -8.82 -4.53
CA PRO A 50 -6.25 -9.45 -5.74
C PRO A 50 -5.30 -10.48 -6.38
N ASP A 51 -3.99 -10.30 -6.21
CA ASP A 51 -2.94 -11.20 -6.71
C ASP A 51 -2.57 -12.34 -5.74
N SER A 52 -3.28 -12.48 -4.62
CA SER A 52 -3.03 -13.46 -3.54
C SER A 52 -1.67 -13.35 -2.84
N LYS A 53 -0.84 -12.33 -3.11
CA LYS A 53 0.52 -12.23 -2.54
C LYS A 53 0.58 -11.55 -1.17
N LEU A 54 -0.42 -10.74 -0.86
CA LEU A 54 -0.52 -10.03 0.41
C LEU A 54 -1.79 -10.42 1.15
N LEU A 55 -1.72 -10.31 2.47
CA LEU A 55 -2.89 -10.30 3.34
C LEU A 55 -2.95 -8.98 4.09
N ALA A 56 -4.10 -8.33 4.07
CA ALA A 56 -4.39 -7.16 4.89
C ALA A 56 -5.20 -7.57 6.12
N THR A 57 -4.85 -7.00 7.26
CA THR A 57 -5.57 -7.19 8.53
C THR A 57 -5.89 -5.84 9.15
N ALA A 58 -7.13 -5.61 9.56
CA ALA A 58 -7.55 -4.45 10.34
C ALA A 58 -7.89 -4.85 11.77
N GLY A 59 -7.54 -4.01 12.74
CA GLY A 59 -7.70 -4.33 14.16
C GLY A 59 -8.29 -3.23 15.03
N ALA A 60 -8.71 -3.64 16.23
CA ALA A 60 -9.23 -2.79 17.29
C ALA A 60 -8.16 -1.85 17.90
N ASP A 61 -6.88 -2.09 17.60
CA ASP A 61 -5.76 -1.23 17.99
C ASP A 61 -5.59 0.00 17.07
N GLY A 62 -6.55 0.25 16.20
CA GLY A 62 -6.55 1.38 15.27
C GLY A 62 -5.54 1.21 14.13
N THR A 63 -5.20 -0.03 13.78
CA THR A 63 -4.19 -0.27 12.74
C THR A 63 -4.66 -1.23 11.66
N ALA A 64 -4.17 -0.96 10.45
CA ALA A 64 -4.17 -1.88 9.34
C ALA A 64 -2.74 -2.36 9.10
N ARG A 65 -2.55 -3.64 8.79
CA ARG A 65 -1.24 -4.24 8.51
C ARG A 65 -1.30 -5.02 7.22
N LEU A 66 -0.18 -5.03 6.50
CA LEU A 66 0.05 -5.90 5.35
C LEU A 66 1.05 -6.98 5.73
N TRP A 67 0.75 -8.20 5.30
CA TRP A 67 1.59 -9.39 5.48
C TRP A 67 1.97 -9.91 4.11
N ASP A 68 3.27 -10.03 3.87
CA ASP A 68 3.81 -10.54 2.62
C ASP A 68 4.15 -12.02 2.77
N PHE A 69 3.59 -12.87 1.90
CA PHE A 69 3.81 -14.31 1.97
C PHE A 69 5.21 -14.76 1.52
N ASN A 70 5.95 -13.94 0.77
CA ASN A 70 7.32 -14.25 0.38
C ASN A 70 8.28 -14.08 1.56
N SER A 71 8.12 -12.99 2.33
CA SER A 71 8.97 -12.72 3.50
C SER A 71 8.44 -13.34 4.79
N LEU A 72 7.16 -13.72 4.81
CA LEU A 72 6.41 -14.17 6.00
C LEU A 72 6.46 -13.16 7.16
N GLN A 73 6.58 -11.87 6.81
CA GLN A 73 6.66 -10.77 7.76
C GLN A 73 5.60 -9.70 7.48
N GLN A 74 5.36 -8.86 8.49
CA GLN A 74 4.58 -7.65 8.32
C GLN A 74 5.37 -6.69 7.42
N SER A 75 4.89 -6.44 6.20
CA SER A 75 5.54 -5.54 5.26
C SER A 75 5.25 -4.07 5.58
N GLU A 76 4.01 -3.76 5.96
CA GLU A 76 3.58 -2.39 6.24
C GLU A 76 2.56 -2.31 7.39
N LYS A 77 2.50 -1.13 8.02
CA LYS A 77 1.54 -0.80 9.09
C LYS A 77 1.01 0.62 8.90
N PHE A 78 -0.31 0.73 8.82
CA PHE A 78 -1.03 2.00 8.77
C PHE A 78 -1.74 2.22 10.11
N GLN A 79 -1.58 3.40 10.69
CA GLN A 79 -2.16 3.76 11.98
C GLN A 79 -3.15 4.90 11.77
N VAL A 80 -4.35 4.76 12.33
CA VAL A 80 -5.31 5.88 12.43
C VAL A 80 -5.14 6.62 13.76
N PRO A 81 -5.49 7.92 13.82
CA PRO A 81 -5.30 8.73 15.02
C PRO A 81 -6.10 8.25 16.23
N GLU A 82 -7.32 7.77 16.01
CA GLU A 82 -8.23 7.33 17.07
C GLU A 82 -9.22 6.27 16.56
N GLY A 83 -9.65 5.39 17.46
CA GLY A 83 -10.69 4.39 17.21
C GLY A 83 -10.19 3.10 16.57
N SER A 84 -11.09 2.13 16.51
CA SER A 84 -10.86 0.83 15.88
C SER A 84 -10.99 0.89 14.36
N ILE A 85 -10.21 0.08 13.62
CA ILE A 85 -10.48 -0.16 12.20
C ILE A 85 -11.35 -1.41 12.09
N ASN A 86 -12.56 -1.25 11.55
CA ASN A 86 -13.57 -2.30 11.52
C ASN A 86 -13.60 -3.05 10.18
N THR A 87 -13.19 -2.40 9.10
CA THR A 87 -13.20 -3.01 7.76
C THR A 87 -11.99 -2.57 6.94
N ILE A 88 -11.62 -3.44 6.01
CA ILE A 88 -10.48 -3.24 5.11
C ILE A 88 -10.81 -3.80 3.73
N SER A 89 -10.35 -3.13 2.67
CA SER A 89 -10.52 -3.55 1.27
C SER A 89 -9.33 -3.17 0.42
N PHE A 90 -8.86 -4.08 -0.42
CA PHE A 90 -8.02 -3.70 -1.56
C PHE A 90 -8.89 -3.12 -2.68
N SER A 91 -8.32 -2.23 -3.48
CA SER A 91 -8.82 -1.92 -4.82
C SER A 91 -8.61 -3.12 -5.75
N PRO A 92 -9.38 -3.24 -6.85
CA PRO A 92 -9.25 -4.36 -7.79
C PRO A 92 -7.87 -4.50 -8.43
N ASP A 93 -7.15 -3.38 -8.61
CA ASP A 93 -5.79 -3.34 -9.14
C ASP A 93 -4.71 -3.61 -8.06
N GLY A 94 -5.11 -3.71 -6.78
CA GLY A 94 -4.20 -3.95 -5.66
C GLY A 94 -3.38 -2.73 -5.21
N ASN A 95 -3.54 -1.58 -5.87
CA ASN A 95 -2.70 -0.40 -5.62
C ASN A 95 -3.15 0.44 -4.42
N LEU A 96 -4.40 0.30 -4.00
CA LEU A 96 -4.96 1.04 -2.88
C LEU A 96 -5.52 0.10 -1.83
N LEU A 97 -5.44 0.56 -0.58
CA LEU A 97 -6.11 -0.05 0.56
C LEU A 97 -7.11 0.95 1.13
N ALA A 98 -8.38 0.57 1.21
CA ALA A 98 -9.41 1.33 1.90
C ALA A 98 -9.59 0.76 3.31
N THR A 99 -9.62 1.62 4.32
CA THR A 99 -9.95 1.26 5.70
C THR A 99 -11.12 2.10 6.20
N GLY A 100 -12.06 1.48 6.90
CA GLY A 100 -13.17 2.15 7.58
C GLY A 100 -13.18 1.83 9.06
N GLY A 101 -13.31 2.87 9.89
CA GLY A 101 -13.21 2.78 11.34
C GLY A 101 -14.43 3.27 12.10
N GLU A 102 -14.34 3.17 13.43
CA GLU A 102 -15.35 3.63 14.39
C GLU A 102 -15.50 5.16 14.42
N ASP A 103 -14.47 5.89 14.01
CA ASP A 103 -14.47 7.34 13.87
C ASP A 103 -15.29 7.86 12.67
N GLY A 104 -16.01 6.95 11.97
CA GLY A 104 -16.85 7.27 10.83
C GLY A 104 -16.07 7.67 9.57
N THR A 105 -14.74 7.56 9.57
CA THR A 105 -13.90 8.02 8.47
C THR A 105 -13.42 6.85 7.62
N ILE A 106 -13.55 6.99 6.29
CA ILE A 106 -12.88 6.13 5.32
C ILE A 106 -11.54 6.75 4.95
N ARG A 107 -10.48 5.93 4.98
CA ARG A 107 -9.13 6.33 4.57
C ARG A 107 -8.67 5.45 3.42
N LEU A 108 -7.96 6.07 2.48
CA LEU A 108 -7.30 5.38 1.38
C LEU A 108 -5.78 5.46 1.59
N TRP A 109 -5.12 4.32 1.49
CA TRP A 109 -3.68 4.17 1.60
C TRP A 109 -3.14 3.73 0.25
N ASN A 110 -2.15 4.43 -0.27
CA ASN A 110 -1.48 4.03 -1.49
C ASN A 110 -0.44 2.96 -1.16
N LEU A 111 -0.58 1.79 -1.78
CA LEU A 111 0.33 0.64 -1.62
C LEU A 111 1.39 0.58 -2.72
N GLN A 112 1.23 1.38 -3.77
CA GLN A 112 2.37 1.67 -4.60
C GLN A 112 3.33 2.44 -3.74
N LYS A 113 4.44 1.78 -3.40
CA LYS A 113 5.65 2.50 -3.03
C LYS A 113 5.85 3.52 -4.14
N GLN A 114 5.59 4.79 -3.86
CA GLN A 114 6.58 5.77 -4.26
C GLN A 114 7.82 5.22 -3.56
N GLN A 115 8.66 4.51 -4.29
CA GLN A 115 10.04 4.44 -3.88
C GLN A 115 10.38 5.91 -3.58
N PRO A 116 10.73 6.30 -2.33
CA PRO A 116 11.67 7.40 -2.27
C PRO A 116 12.78 6.95 -3.23
N PRO A 117 13.11 7.76 -4.25
CA PRO A 117 14.06 7.36 -5.26
C PRO A 117 15.28 6.80 -4.53
N THR A 118 15.69 5.63 -4.98
CA THR A 118 16.70 4.81 -4.31
C THR A 118 17.92 5.67 -4.12
N SER A 119 18.26 5.95 -2.84
CA SER A 119 19.30 6.89 -2.44
C SER A 119 20.63 6.62 -3.12
N THR A 120 20.80 7.27 -4.25
CA THR A 120 22.07 7.71 -4.81
C THR A 120 21.78 9.18 -5.09
N ALA A 121 22.27 10.06 -4.23
CA ALA A 121 21.90 11.48 -4.21
C ALA A 121 22.05 12.22 -5.56
N ASN A 122 22.73 11.62 -6.53
CA ASN A 122 22.83 12.12 -7.90
C ASN A 122 21.65 11.65 -8.78
N GLN A 123 21.22 10.38 -8.69
CA GLN A 123 20.04 9.91 -9.43
C GLN A 123 18.76 10.60 -8.92
N ASP A 124 18.69 10.92 -7.63
CA ASP A 124 17.54 11.61 -7.04
C ASP A 124 17.38 13.06 -7.55
N LEU A 125 18.48 13.74 -7.88
CA LEU A 125 18.44 15.08 -8.45
C LEU A 125 18.07 15.03 -9.94
N ASP A 126 18.66 14.10 -10.69
CA ASP A 126 18.39 13.94 -12.12
C ASP A 126 16.92 13.60 -12.37
N GLU A 127 16.33 12.69 -11.58
CA GLU A 127 14.89 12.36 -11.67
C GLU A 127 13.98 13.54 -11.30
N LEU A 128 14.37 14.37 -10.31
CA LEU A 128 13.60 15.56 -9.94
C LEU A 128 13.69 16.64 -11.02
N LEU A 129 14.87 16.80 -11.62
CA LEU A 129 15.09 17.71 -12.73
C LEU A 129 14.30 17.26 -13.96
N GLU A 130 14.33 15.97 -14.33
CA GLU A 130 13.53 15.42 -15.43
C GLU A 130 12.03 15.64 -15.19
N ARG A 131 11.52 15.36 -13.99
CA ARG A 131 10.09 15.55 -13.68
C ARG A 131 9.68 17.02 -13.72
N GLY A 132 10.49 17.90 -13.15
CA GLY A 132 10.26 19.35 -13.21
C GLY A 132 10.29 19.86 -14.65
N CYS A 133 11.26 19.40 -15.43
CA CYS A 133 11.43 19.76 -16.83
C CYS A 133 10.27 19.26 -17.69
N ASN A 134 9.82 18.02 -17.52
CA ASN A 134 8.64 17.49 -18.21
C ASN A 134 7.36 18.28 -17.90
N TRP A 135 7.24 18.86 -16.70
CA TRP A 135 6.09 19.70 -16.34
C TRP A 135 6.13 21.08 -16.98
N VAL A 136 7.31 21.69 -17.04
CA VAL A 136 7.45 23.08 -17.49
C VAL A 136 7.75 23.19 -19.00
N ARG A 137 8.14 22.10 -19.67
CA ARG A 137 8.55 22.08 -21.09
C ARG A 137 7.54 22.76 -22.01
N ASP A 138 6.26 22.40 -21.90
CA ASP A 138 5.20 22.97 -22.74
C ASP A 138 5.04 24.48 -22.52
N TYR A 139 5.24 24.94 -21.29
CA TYR A 139 5.22 26.37 -20.96
C TYR A 139 6.44 27.11 -21.52
N LEU A 140 7.64 26.53 -21.40
CA LEU A 140 8.87 27.14 -21.91
C LEU A 140 8.85 27.24 -23.45
N GLU A 141 8.42 26.18 -24.15
CA GLU A 141 8.41 26.16 -25.62
C GLU A 141 7.36 27.10 -26.22
N ASN A 142 6.19 27.24 -25.58
CA ASN A 142 5.03 27.88 -26.20
C ASN A 142 4.66 29.26 -25.62
N ASN A 143 5.22 29.70 -24.50
CA ASN A 143 4.90 31.01 -23.94
C ASN A 143 5.73 32.14 -24.62
N PRO A 144 5.08 33.15 -25.24
CA PRO A 144 5.77 34.27 -25.88
C PRO A 144 6.48 35.23 -24.91
N GLU A 145 6.20 35.14 -23.60
CA GLU A 145 6.83 35.98 -22.56
C GLU A 145 8.13 35.38 -22.00
N VAL A 146 8.47 34.14 -22.39
CA VAL A 146 9.71 33.47 -21.97
C VAL A 146 10.85 33.85 -22.92
N ASP A 147 12.00 34.21 -22.36
CA ASP A 147 13.18 34.56 -23.14
C ASP A 147 13.68 33.36 -23.97
N ASP A 148 14.22 33.63 -25.15
CA ASP A 148 14.67 32.57 -26.07
C ASP A 148 15.74 31.67 -25.45
N SER A 149 16.54 32.18 -24.49
CA SER A 149 17.55 31.39 -23.78
C SER A 149 16.98 30.43 -22.74
N ASP A 150 15.80 30.73 -22.18
CA ASP A 150 15.13 29.89 -21.19
C ASP A 150 14.29 28.78 -21.83
N LYS A 151 14.02 28.86 -23.14
CA LYS A 151 13.24 27.84 -23.88
C LYS A 151 13.94 26.49 -23.94
N THR A 152 15.27 26.48 -23.90
CA THR A 152 16.11 25.27 -24.01
C THR A 152 16.62 24.79 -22.65
N LEU A 153 16.13 25.36 -21.54
CA LEU A 153 16.65 25.10 -20.18
C LEU A 153 16.59 23.61 -19.78
N CYS A 154 15.72 22.85 -20.42
CA CYS A 154 15.46 21.44 -20.11
C CYS A 154 15.99 20.46 -21.16
N ASP A 155 16.58 20.94 -22.26
CA ASP A 155 17.02 20.09 -23.38
C ASP A 155 18.12 19.12 -22.93
N ASP A 156 19.11 19.60 -22.19
CA ASP A 156 20.23 18.79 -21.68
C ASP A 156 19.83 17.80 -20.56
N ILE A 157 18.60 17.95 -20.03
CA ILE A 157 18.05 17.14 -18.93
C ILE A 157 17.11 16.06 -19.47
N ILE A 158 16.28 16.36 -20.48
CA ILE A 158 15.29 15.42 -21.02
C ILE A 158 15.86 14.58 -22.18
N ASP A 159 16.80 15.11 -22.97
CA ASP A 159 17.27 14.47 -24.20
C ASP A 159 18.59 13.67 -24.04
N ASN A 160 18.99 13.34 -22.80
CA ASN A 160 20.12 12.46 -22.44
C ASN A 160 19.66 11.05 -22.03
#